data_AF-A0AAU6C699-F1
#
_entry.id   AF-A0AAU6C699-F1
#
_cell.length_a   1.000
_cell.length_b   1.000
_cell.length_c   1.000
_cell.angle_alpha   90.00
_cell.angle_beta   90.00
_cell.angle_gamma   90.00
#
_symmetry.space_group_name_H-M   'P 1'
#
loop_
_entity.id
_entity.type
_entity.pdbx_description
1 polymer ?
#
loop_
_entity_poly.entity_id
_entity_poly.type
_entity_poly.pdbx_seq_one_letter_code
_entity_poly.pdbx_strand_id
1 'polypeptide(L)'
;MEFFEGELPDPSTQELPIAGYNHLPRLGLEGRTSELGREQLEVLLRYERGHRDRTPVVRLITARLRGLRERHRRGHPEGGYGRPAA
;
A
#
# COMPACT_ATOMS: atom_id res chain seq x y z
N MET A 1 -16.18 -24.67 -13.91
CA MET A 1 -15.00 -23.79 -14.04
C MET A 1 -15.17 -22.74 -12.97
N GLU A 2 -14.33 -22.78 -11.94
CA GLU A 2 -14.50 -22.02 -10.70
C GLU A 2 -14.50 -20.52 -10.98
N PHE A 3 -15.63 -19.86 -10.71
CA PHE A 3 -15.71 -18.41 -10.65
C PHE A 3 -14.92 -17.98 -9.42
N PHE A 4 -13.78 -17.32 -9.62
CA PHE A 4 -13.07 -16.68 -8.53
C PHE A 4 -13.92 -15.51 -8.02
N GLU A 5 -14.72 -15.83 -7.00
CA GLU A 5 -15.51 -14.95 -6.18
C GLU A 5 -14.63 -13.78 -5.70
N GLY A 6 -14.90 -12.56 -6.21
CA GLY A 6 -14.13 -11.38 -5.81
C GLY A 6 -14.08 -10.18 -6.78
N GLU A 7 -14.92 -10.13 -7.83
CA GLU A 7 -15.03 -8.94 -8.68
C GLU A 7 -15.77 -7.82 -7.96
N LEU A 8 -15.14 -7.26 -6.92
CA LEU A 8 -15.45 -5.93 -6.46
C LEU A 8 -15.18 -5.00 -7.65
N PRO A 9 -16.10 -4.06 -7.97
CA PRO A 9 -15.87 -3.11 -9.05
C PRO A 9 -14.51 -2.44 -8.84
N ASP A 10 -13.74 -2.30 -9.91
CA ASP A 10 -12.46 -1.62 -9.82
C ASP A 10 -12.66 -0.22 -9.21
N PRO A 11 -11.88 0.14 -8.18
CA PRO A 11 -12.07 1.41 -7.51
C PRO A 11 -11.86 2.54 -8.52
N SER A 12 -12.84 3.43 -8.65
CA SER A 12 -12.70 4.57 -9.54
C SER A 12 -11.61 5.51 -9.01
N THR A 13 -10.97 6.32 -9.88
CA THR A 13 -9.93 7.28 -9.43
C THR A 13 -10.40 8.20 -8.28
N GLN A 14 -11.72 8.41 -8.17
CA GLN A 14 -12.37 9.20 -7.13
C GLN A 14 -12.47 8.49 -5.76
N GLU A 15 -12.34 7.17 -5.73
CA GLU A 15 -12.38 6.33 -4.52
C GLU A 15 -10.98 5.99 -4.00
N LEU A 16 -9.93 6.43 -4.69
CA LEU A 16 -8.58 6.20 -4.25
C LEU A 16 -8.29 7.04 -2.99
N PRO A 17 -7.61 6.48 -1.98
CA PRO A 17 -7.26 7.19 -0.75
C PRO A 17 -6.23 8.32 -0.97
N ILE A 18 -5.76 8.50 -2.21
CA ILE A 18 -4.79 9.52 -2.59
C ILE A 18 -5.40 10.39 -3.69
N ALA A 19 -5.69 11.65 -3.36
CA ALA A 19 -6.11 12.64 -4.35
C ALA A 19 -5.02 12.84 -5.42
N GLY A 20 -5.42 12.82 -6.69
CA GLY A 20 -4.49 13.01 -7.81
C GLY A 20 -3.49 11.88 -8.01
N TYR A 21 -3.73 10.69 -7.45
CA TYR A 21 -2.83 9.52 -7.53
C TYR A 21 -2.28 9.27 -8.94
N ASN A 22 -3.11 9.41 -9.97
CA ASN A 22 -2.69 9.21 -11.35
C ASN A 22 -1.59 10.18 -11.81
N HIS A 23 -1.54 11.39 -11.28
CA HIS A 23 -0.57 12.41 -11.66
C HIS A 23 0.67 12.42 -10.76
N LEU A 24 0.68 11.62 -9.70
CA LEU A 24 1.80 11.63 -8.77
C LEU A 24 3.03 10.92 -9.35
N PRO A 25 4.23 11.52 -9.19
CA PRO A 25 5.48 10.84 -9.50
C PRO A 25 5.72 9.72 -8.48
N ARG A 26 6.51 8.70 -8.88
CA ARG A 26 6.86 7.55 -8.04
C ARG A 26 7.36 7.94 -6.64
N LEU A 27 8.22 8.96 -6.58
CA LEU A 27 8.77 9.46 -5.32
C LEU A 27 7.69 10.00 -4.37
N GLY A 28 6.67 10.67 -4.91
CA GLY A 28 5.53 11.16 -4.12
C GLY A 28 4.64 10.02 -3.62
N LEU A 29 4.54 8.93 -4.38
CA LEU A 29 3.81 7.73 -3.96
C LEU A 29 4.53 6.98 -2.83
N GLU A 30 5.86 6.95 -2.81
CA GLU A 30 6.64 6.31 -1.74
C GLU A 30 6.33 6.90 -0.36
N GLY A 31 6.25 8.23 -0.24
CA GLY A 31 5.88 8.89 1.01
C GLY A 31 4.47 8.53 1.45
N ARG A 32 3.49 8.68 0.56
CA ARG A 32 2.07 8.42 0.87
C ARG A 32 1.79 6.96 1.20
N THR A 33 2.38 6.02 0.45
CA THR A 33 2.23 4.58 0.73
C THR A 33 2.85 4.16 2.07
N SER A 34 3.80 4.94 2.60
CA SER A 34 4.30 4.72 3.96
C SER A 34 3.29 5.13 5.03
N GLU A 35 2.54 6.21 4.81
CA GLU A 35 1.51 6.70 5.73
C GLU A 35 0.21 5.88 5.65
N LEU A 36 -0.05 5.24 4.51
CA LEU A 36 -1.23 4.40 4.32
C LEU A 36 -1.16 3.06 5.08
N GLY A 37 -2.31 2.66 5.59
CA GLY A 37 -2.57 1.38 6.22
C GLY A 37 -2.79 0.25 5.20
N ARG A 38 -2.91 -0.97 5.73
CA ARG A 38 -3.05 -2.19 4.93
C ARG A 38 -4.23 -2.12 3.95
N GLU A 39 -5.41 -1.76 4.44
CA GLU A 39 -6.65 -1.77 3.63
C GLU A 39 -6.57 -0.80 2.45
N GLN A 40 -6.04 0.40 2.69
CA GLN A 40 -5.84 1.43 1.66
C GLN A 40 -4.82 0.97 0.60
N LEU A 41 -3.76 0.28 1.01
CA LEU A 41 -2.78 -0.30 0.07
C LEU A 41 -3.36 -1.45 -0.75
N GLU A 42 -4.27 -2.26 -0.19
CA GLU A 42 -4.96 -3.34 -0.92
C GLU A 42 -5.89 -2.75 -2.01
N VAL A 43 -6.55 -1.62 -1.74
CA VAL A 43 -7.34 -0.87 -2.76
C VAL A 43 -6.44 -0.36 -3.89
N LEU A 44 -5.31 0.27 -3.57
CA LEU A 44 -4.37 0.77 -4.57
C LEU A 44 -3.77 -0.37 -5.42
N LEU A 45 -3.51 -1.54 -4.83
CA LEU A 45 -2.99 -2.69 -5.56
C LEU A 45 -3.98 -3.23 -6.58
N ARG A 46 -5.28 -3.30 -6.22
CA ARG A 46 -6.35 -3.68 -7.15
C ARG A 46 -6.45 -2.68 -8.30
N TYR A 47 -6.51 -1.38 -7.97
CA TYR A 47 -6.54 -0.32 -8.97
C TYR A 47 -5.38 -0.40 -9.95
N GLU A 48 -4.14 -0.48 -9.44
CA GLU A 48 -2.96 -0.51 -10.30
C GLU A 48 -2.94 -1.74 -11.21
N ARG A 49 -3.34 -2.92 -10.72
CA ARG A 49 -3.43 -4.13 -11.54
C ARG A 49 -4.54 -4.09 -12.59
N GLY A 50 -5.69 -3.49 -12.28
CA GLY A 50 -6.82 -3.41 -13.21
C GLY A 50 -6.68 -2.31 -14.26
N HIS A 51 -6.00 -1.20 -13.93
CA HIS A 51 -6.08 0.02 -14.74
C HIS A 51 -4.77 0.45 -15.40
N ARG A 52 -3.64 0.25 -14.73
CA ARG A 52 -2.39 0.96 -15.09
C ARG A 52 -1.18 0.07 -15.29
N ASP A 53 -1.21 -1.09 -14.65
CA ASP A 53 -0.15 -2.09 -14.54
C ASP A 53 1.26 -1.48 -14.44
N ARG A 54 1.42 -0.46 -13.59
CA ARG A 54 2.74 0.11 -13.35
C ARG A 54 3.51 -0.85 -12.45
N THR A 55 4.23 -1.77 -13.06
CA THR A 55 5.10 -2.74 -12.38
C THR A 55 5.90 -2.15 -11.19
N PRO A 56 6.57 -0.98 -11.30
CA PRO A 56 7.28 -0.40 -10.15
C PRO A 56 6.36 0.00 -8.98
N VAL A 57 5.14 0.47 -9.26
CA VAL A 57 4.17 0.89 -8.24
C VAL A 57 3.55 -0.34 -7.57
N VAL A 58 3.17 -1.34 -8.36
CA VAL A 58 2.67 -2.63 -7.87
C VAL A 58 3.69 -3.30 -6.94
N ARG A 59 4.97 -3.31 -7.31
CA ARG A 59 6.06 -3.84 -6.47
C ARG A 59 6.22 -3.06 -5.17
N LEU A 60 6.17 -1.72 -5.22
CA LEU A 60 6.23 -0.85 -4.05
C LEU A 60 5.11 -1.17 -3.04
N ILE A 61 3.86 -1.20 -3.52
CA ILE A 61 2.68 -1.48 -2.69
C ILE A 61 2.76 -2.89 -2.08
N THR A 62 3.16 -3.88 -2.89
CA THR A 62 3.31 -5.27 -2.45
C THR A 62 4.37 -5.40 -1.36
N ALA A 63 5.53 -4.74 -1.53
CA ALA A 63 6.60 -4.75 -0.52
C ALA A 63 6.14 -4.11 0.79
N ARG A 64 5.41 -2.99 0.73
CA ARG A 64 4.86 -2.32 1.91
C ARG A 64 3.87 -3.21 2.67
N LEU A 65 2.95 -3.87 1.96
CA LEU A 65 1.99 -4.82 2.55
C LEU A 65 2.69 -5.98 3.25
N ARG A 66 3.77 -6.52 2.67
CA ARG A 66 4.58 -7.56 3.33
C ARG A 66 5.22 -7.04 4.61
N GLY A 67 5.79 -5.83 4.59
CA GLY A 67 6.37 -5.19 5.78
C GLY A 67 5.35 -4.92 6.89
N LEU A 68 4.12 -4.51 6.54
CA LEU A 68 3.03 -4.34 7.51
C LEU A 68 2.60 -5.66 8.14
N ARG A 69 2.49 -6.74 7.35
CA ARG A 69 2.19 -8.09 7.88
C ARG A 69 3.28 -8.59 8.83
N GLU A 70 4.55 -8.39 8.47
CA GLU A 70 5.68 -8.77 9.32
C GLU A 70 5.70 -7.96 10.64
N ARG A 71 5.47 -6.64 10.57
CA ARG A 71 5.37 -5.79 11.77
C ARG A 71 4.20 -6.19 12.67
N HIS A 72 3.04 -6.49 12.09
CA HIS A 72 1.89 -6.99 12.84
C HIS A 72 2.20 -8.35 13.49
N ARG A 73 2.90 -9.25 12.78
CA ARG A 73 3.31 -10.57 13.30
C ARG A 73 4.30 -10.45 14.46
N ARG A 74 5.27 -9.54 14.36
CA ARG A 74 6.32 -9.39 15.38
C ARG A 74 5.83 -8.69 16.65
N GLY A 75 4.60 -8.15 16.66
CA GLY A 75 4.21 -7.15 17.64
C GLY A 75 5.05 -5.88 17.41
N HIS A 76 4.46 -4.72 17.56
CA HIS A 76 5.23 -3.48 17.51
C HIS A 76 6.37 -3.54 18.55
N PRO A 77 7.67 -3.45 18.20
CA PRO A 77 8.67 -3.12 19.20
C PRO A 77 8.51 -1.63 19.53
N GLU A 78 7.61 -1.33 20.45
CA GLU A 78 7.63 -0.11 21.24
C GLU A 78 8.92 -0.13 22.07
N GLY A 79 10.04 0.25 21.47
CA GLY A 79 11.31 0.22 22.18
C GLY A 79 12.47 0.57 21.26
N GLY A 80 12.88 1.84 21.27
CA GLY A 80 14.05 2.25 20.51
C GLY A 80 14.45 3.71 20.53
N TYR A 81 13.77 4.62 21.22
CA TYR A 81 14.42 5.88 21.63
C TYR A 81 15.10 5.67 22.98
N GLY A 82 16.02 4.70 23.02
CA GLY A 82 16.97 4.55 24.11
C GLY A 82 17.91 5.74 24.07
N ARG A 83 17.62 6.75 24.90
CA ARG A 83 18.50 7.87 25.21
C ARG A 83 19.92 7.34 25.43
N PRO A 84 20.97 7.88 24.78
CA PRO A 84 22.33 7.52 25.15
C PRO A 84 22.54 7.95 26.60
N ALA A 85 22.79 6.98 27.48
CA ALA A 85 23.25 7.27 28.85
C ALA A 85 24.66 7.84 28.72
N ALA A 86 24.82 9.09 29.15
CA ALA A 86 26.11 9.76 29.35
C ALA A 86 26.58 9.52 30.79
#